data_AF-A0A965YS32-F1
#
_entry.id   AF-A0A965YS32-F1
#
_cell.length_a   1.000
_cell.length_b   1.000
_cell.length_c   1.000
_cell.angle_alpha   90.00
_cell.angle_beta   90.00
_cell.angle_gamma   90.00
#
_symmetry.space_group_name_H-M   'P 1'
#
loop_
_entity.id
_entity.type
_entity.pdbx_description
1 polymer ?
#
loop_
_entity_poly.entity_id
_entity_poly.type
_entity_poly.pdbx_seq_one_letter_code
_entity_poly.pdbx_strand_id
1 'polypeptide(L)'
;MKQLPVINLSFVEIGGVGEMVYRAVRFPEYIPDYDDDGEIIKPLFTGGHAPVSGTDYSLTGQDLLVSLCNLYGKLNNPDSTESISDAVWDWCRNNIHPYDIDLLCDMLENEKFAHITFRDIIEKDAIFNIKRFIKDLCDLGTVFELFYILDNLKCEGNVKNARNLYYEGRLRDSLAFLERYSKYEDDKEYMAHVLDDYNDLIFKVIDMFPNFRMRLKLDKKTGKVMFGADVQSVFDICWYTFSRIVADVAPPVDKDLNYFDSQGSILSCLACGKYFVRRSSRQLYCDSWDCQAERNRRNRRASYTRKKAAEAKNKE
;
A
#
# COMPACT_ATOMS: atom_id res chain seq x y z
N MET A 1 0.06 -57.51 -7.93
CA MET A 1 0.35 -56.09 -8.22
C MET A 1 -0.52 -55.22 -7.31
N LYS A 2 0.06 -54.25 -6.59
CA LYS A 2 -0.75 -53.23 -5.89
C LYS A 2 -1.44 -52.38 -6.96
N GLN A 3 -2.78 -52.45 -7.05
CA GLN A 3 -3.54 -51.47 -7.82
C GLN A 3 -3.41 -50.13 -7.09
N LEU A 4 -2.70 -49.19 -7.70
CA LEU A 4 -2.70 -47.80 -7.25
C LEU A 4 -3.95 -47.14 -7.84
N PRO A 5 -4.71 -46.38 -7.04
CA PRO A 5 -5.85 -45.63 -7.56
C PRO A 5 -5.40 -44.62 -8.61
N VAL A 6 -6.25 -44.37 -9.60
CA VAL A 6 -6.02 -43.29 -10.57
C VAL A 6 -6.18 -41.96 -9.84
N ILE A 7 -5.08 -41.24 -9.66
CA ILE A 7 -5.04 -39.90 -9.05
C ILE A 7 -4.82 -38.89 -10.19
N ASN A 8 -5.74 -37.95 -10.35
CA ASN A 8 -5.56 -36.82 -11.28
C ASN A 8 -4.79 -35.70 -10.57
N LEU A 9 -3.58 -35.42 -11.04
CA LEU A 9 -2.76 -34.28 -10.61
C LEU A 9 -2.75 -33.25 -11.76
N SER A 10 -3.76 -32.39 -11.80
CA SER A 10 -3.84 -31.25 -12.73
C SER A 10 -3.76 -29.92 -11.98
N PHE A 11 -3.24 -28.88 -12.61
CA PHE A 11 -3.34 -27.49 -12.14
C PHE A 11 -4.19 -26.68 -13.12
N VAL A 12 -4.86 -25.63 -12.64
CA VAL A 12 -5.84 -24.87 -13.44
C VAL A 12 -5.23 -23.58 -14.01
N GLU A 13 -4.23 -22.97 -13.34
CA GLU A 13 -3.54 -21.77 -13.84
C GLU A 13 -2.06 -21.72 -13.41
N ILE A 14 -1.20 -21.21 -14.30
CA ILE A 14 0.14 -20.66 -13.99
C ILE A 14 0.17 -19.30 -14.68
N GLY A 15 0.24 -18.22 -13.90
CA GLY A 15 0.16 -16.82 -14.37
C GLY A 15 -0.95 -15.98 -13.73
N GLY A 16 -1.81 -16.59 -12.90
CA GLY A 16 -2.87 -15.93 -12.12
C GLY A 16 -2.81 -16.37 -10.65
N VAL A 17 -1.81 -15.91 -9.90
CA VAL A 17 -1.74 -16.22 -8.46
C VAL A 17 -2.92 -15.53 -7.77
N GLY A 18 -3.85 -16.32 -7.22
CA GLY A 18 -5.08 -15.83 -6.59
C GLY A 18 -4.85 -14.79 -5.49
N GLU A 19 -5.92 -14.09 -5.10
CA GLU A 19 -5.87 -13.13 -3.99
C GLU A 19 -5.38 -13.84 -2.72
N MET A 20 -4.27 -13.36 -2.17
CA MET A 20 -3.72 -13.96 -0.95
C MET A 20 -4.61 -13.57 0.22
N VAL A 21 -5.08 -14.57 0.93
CA VAL A 21 -5.78 -14.39 2.19
C VAL A 21 -4.72 -14.13 3.26
N TYR A 22 -4.65 -12.89 3.75
CA TYR A 22 -3.66 -12.48 4.72
C TYR A 22 -4.10 -12.85 6.15
N ARG A 23 -3.14 -13.32 6.94
CA ARG A 23 -3.29 -13.37 8.39
C ARG A 23 -2.95 -12.00 8.95
N ALA A 24 -3.57 -11.67 10.07
CA ALA A 24 -3.34 -10.42 10.77
C ALA A 24 -3.33 -10.67 12.28
N VAL A 25 -2.55 -9.86 12.99
CA VAL A 25 -2.60 -9.75 14.45
C VAL A 25 -2.96 -8.32 14.80
N ARG A 26 -3.87 -8.15 15.76
CA ARG A 26 -4.23 -6.85 16.33
C ARG A 26 -4.11 -6.95 17.84
N PHE A 27 -3.20 -6.16 18.40
CA PHE A 27 -3.13 -5.97 19.84
C PHE A 27 -4.18 -4.94 20.28
N PRO A 28 -4.74 -5.06 21.50
CA PRO A 28 -5.70 -4.10 22.03
C PRO A 28 -5.13 -2.68 22.11
N GLU A 29 -3.86 -2.58 22.44
CA GLU A 29 -3.15 -1.32 22.63
C GLU A 29 -1.66 -1.49 22.34
N TYR A 30 -0.99 -0.36 22.09
CA TYR A 30 0.46 -0.27 22.00
C TYR A 30 0.96 0.87 22.89
N ILE A 31 2.22 0.80 23.29
CA ILE A 31 2.90 1.89 24.00
C ILE A 31 4.25 2.19 23.32
N PRO A 32 4.55 3.47 23.03
CA PRO A 32 5.91 3.88 22.71
C PRO A 32 6.80 3.70 23.94
N ASP A 33 8.02 3.20 23.72
CA ASP A 33 9.03 3.01 24.77
C ASP A 33 10.44 3.11 24.14
N TYR A 34 11.48 2.92 24.95
CA TYR A 34 12.88 2.98 24.53
C TYR A 34 13.63 1.72 24.98
N ASP A 35 14.55 1.25 24.13
CA ASP A 35 15.58 0.28 24.46
C ASP A 35 16.99 0.80 24.09
N ASP A 36 17.99 -0.06 24.19
CA ASP A 36 19.39 0.29 23.88
C ASP A 36 19.60 0.68 22.40
N ASP A 37 18.72 0.24 21.50
CA ASP A 37 18.78 0.47 20.05
C ASP A 37 17.87 1.64 19.60
N GLY A 38 17.09 2.23 20.50
CA GLY A 38 16.32 3.46 20.31
C GLY A 38 14.83 3.32 20.62
N GLU A 39 14.00 4.04 19.86
CA GLU A 39 12.55 4.03 20.04
C GLU A 39 11.92 2.72 19.56
N ILE A 40 11.06 2.16 20.40
CA ILE A 40 10.34 0.92 20.14
C ILE A 40 8.84 1.09 20.40
N ILE A 41 8.04 0.22 19.78
CA ILE A 41 6.63 0.06 20.08
C ILE A 41 6.44 -1.29 20.76
N LYS A 42 5.83 -1.28 21.95
CA LYS A 42 5.48 -2.51 22.68
C LYS A 42 3.97 -2.77 22.59
N PRO A 43 3.52 -4.01 22.35
CA PRO A 43 2.12 -4.34 22.48
C PRO A 43 1.70 -4.31 23.95
N LEU A 44 0.44 -3.95 24.21
CA LEU A 44 -0.16 -4.00 25.53
C LEU A 44 -1.45 -4.82 25.49
N PHE A 45 -1.47 -5.92 26.24
CA PHE A 45 -2.61 -6.81 26.35
C PHE A 45 -2.68 -7.48 27.73
N THR A 46 -3.86 -7.97 28.10
CA THR A 46 -4.12 -8.60 29.40
C THR A 46 -4.94 -9.87 29.24
N GLY A 47 -5.11 -10.66 30.30
CA GLY A 47 -5.97 -11.84 30.25
C GLY A 47 -7.41 -11.52 29.82
N GLY A 48 -7.94 -10.35 30.23
CA GLY A 48 -9.29 -9.87 29.88
C GLY A 48 -9.37 -9.09 28.55
N HIS A 49 -8.24 -8.65 28.01
CA HIS A 49 -8.15 -7.95 26.72
C HIS A 49 -7.09 -8.64 25.87
N ALA A 50 -7.51 -9.71 25.17
CA ALA A 50 -6.64 -10.55 24.38
C ALA A 50 -6.34 -9.93 22.99
N PRO A 51 -5.17 -10.18 22.41
CA PRO A 51 -4.93 -9.92 21.00
C PRO A 51 -5.88 -10.73 20.10
N VAL A 52 -6.25 -10.16 18.96
CA VAL A 52 -7.03 -10.84 17.92
C VAL A 52 -6.07 -11.32 16.84
N SER A 53 -6.20 -12.57 16.43
CA SER A 53 -5.37 -13.15 15.37
C SER A 53 -6.16 -14.02 14.40
N GLY A 54 -5.54 -14.27 13.24
CA GLY A 54 -6.04 -15.19 12.23
C GLY A 54 -6.29 -14.48 10.90
N THR A 55 -7.07 -15.13 10.05
CA THR A 55 -7.44 -14.59 8.74
C THR A 55 -8.39 -13.42 8.86
N ASP A 56 -8.01 -12.28 8.28
CA ASP A 56 -8.86 -11.09 8.15
C ASP A 56 -9.34 -10.94 6.70
N TYR A 57 -10.56 -11.39 6.42
CA TYR A 57 -11.17 -11.31 5.07
C TYR A 57 -11.60 -9.90 4.67
N SER A 58 -11.58 -8.94 5.60
CA SER A 58 -11.94 -7.55 5.32
C SER A 58 -10.73 -6.69 4.94
N LEU A 59 -9.54 -7.21 5.20
CA LEU A 59 -8.27 -6.53 5.01
C LEU A 59 -7.70 -6.86 3.63
N THR A 60 -7.66 -5.86 2.74
CA THR A 60 -7.01 -6.02 1.44
C THR A 60 -5.57 -5.52 1.49
N GLY A 61 -4.69 -6.16 0.73
CA GLY A 61 -3.32 -5.68 0.59
C GLY A 61 -3.24 -4.28 -0.05
N GLN A 62 -4.24 -3.90 -0.84
CA GLN A 62 -4.34 -2.57 -1.45
C GLN A 62 -4.64 -1.49 -0.41
N ASP A 63 -5.57 -1.75 0.52
CA ASP A 63 -5.89 -0.82 1.60
C ASP A 63 -4.68 -0.62 2.51
N LEU A 64 -3.94 -1.69 2.83
CA LEU A 64 -2.69 -1.62 3.58
C LEU A 64 -1.61 -0.81 2.85
N LEU A 65 -1.40 -1.08 1.55
CA LEU A 65 -0.45 -0.35 0.72
C LEU A 65 -0.76 1.14 0.70
N VAL A 66 -2.02 1.50 0.41
CA VAL A 66 -2.50 2.88 0.43
C VAL A 66 -2.30 3.53 1.81
N SER A 67 -2.60 2.80 2.88
CA SER A 67 -2.45 3.28 4.26
C SER A 67 -0.99 3.62 4.57
N LEU A 68 -0.05 2.74 4.23
CA LEU A 68 1.40 2.98 4.42
C LEU A 68 1.94 4.07 3.49
N CYS A 69 1.57 4.10 2.21
CA CYS A 69 2.03 5.16 1.30
C CYS A 69 1.53 6.55 1.73
N ASN A 70 0.30 6.65 2.25
CA ASN A 70 -0.20 7.90 2.84
C ASN A 70 0.54 8.27 4.13
N LEU A 71 0.90 7.29 4.97
CA LEU A 71 1.73 7.53 6.16
C LEU A 71 3.12 8.03 5.76
N TYR A 72 3.74 7.42 4.75
CA TYR A 72 5.01 7.86 4.19
C TYR A 72 4.94 9.31 3.71
N GLY A 73 3.98 9.66 2.83
CA GLY A 73 3.85 11.03 2.33
C GLY A 73 3.58 12.05 3.45
N LYS A 74 2.87 11.66 4.51
CA LYS A 74 2.62 12.51 5.69
C LYS A 74 3.90 12.75 6.52
N LEU A 75 4.67 11.70 6.78
CA LEU A 75 5.87 11.78 7.60
C LEU A 75 7.08 12.34 6.86
N ASN A 76 7.19 12.05 5.56
CA ASN A 76 8.31 12.48 4.74
C ASN A 76 8.16 13.92 4.22
N ASN A 77 7.01 14.56 4.43
CA ASN A 77 6.85 15.99 4.15
C ASN A 77 7.84 16.82 5.00
N PRO A 78 8.73 17.64 4.39
CA PRO A 78 9.69 18.50 5.09
C PRO A 78 9.08 19.40 6.16
N ASP A 79 7.85 19.88 5.92
CA ASP A 79 7.14 20.77 6.82
C ASP A 79 6.38 20.03 7.93
N SER A 80 6.41 18.69 7.92
CA SER A 80 5.72 17.87 8.93
C SER A 80 6.39 18.02 10.29
N THR A 81 5.63 18.44 11.29
CA THR A 81 6.04 18.49 12.70
C THR A 81 5.55 17.30 13.52
N GLU A 82 4.89 16.33 12.87
CA GLU A 82 4.31 15.20 13.57
C GLU A 82 5.39 14.31 14.21
N SER A 83 5.10 13.81 15.41
CA SER A 83 5.93 12.81 16.07
C SER A 83 5.89 11.50 15.28
N ILE A 84 7.06 11.01 14.90
CA ILE A 84 7.21 9.77 14.14
C ILE A 84 6.65 8.61 14.97
N SER A 85 7.01 8.53 16.24
CA SER A 85 6.57 7.49 17.18
C SER A 85 5.06 7.47 17.34
N ASP A 86 4.44 8.65 17.49
CA ASP A 86 2.98 8.76 17.64
C ASP A 86 2.26 8.36 16.34
N ALA A 87 2.80 8.72 15.18
CA ALA A 87 2.21 8.34 13.89
C ALA A 87 2.29 6.83 13.63
N VAL A 88 3.43 6.19 13.96
CA VAL A 88 3.59 4.74 13.86
C VAL A 88 2.67 4.02 14.85
N TRP A 89 2.60 4.51 16.08
CA TRP A 89 1.68 4.02 17.11
C TRP A 89 0.21 4.10 16.66
N ASP A 90 -0.24 5.26 16.18
CA ASP A 90 -1.61 5.47 15.70
C ASP A 90 -1.92 4.58 14.49
N TRP A 91 -0.95 4.43 13.57
CA TRP A 91 -1.08 3.53 12.44
C TRP A 91 -1.31 2.08 12.90
N CYS A 92 -0.52 1.58 13.85
CA CYS A 92 -0.64 0.21 14.36
C CYS A 92 -1.99 -0.04 15.05
N ARG A 93 -2.53 0.95 15.76
CA ARG A 93 -3.85 0.87 16.41
C ARG A 93 -5.00 0.77 15.42
N ASN A 94 -4.94 1.55 14.35
CA ASN A 94 -6.03 1.66 13.37
C ASN A 94 -5.92 0.61 12.25
N ASN A 95 -4.75 0.01 12.08
CA ASN A 95 -4.48 -1.04 11.11
C ASN A 95 -4.10 -2.33 11.88
N ILE A 96 -2.95 -2.92 11.61
CA ILE A 96 -2.57 -4.23 12.14
C ILE A 96 -1.13 -4.18 12.67
N HIS A 97 -0.77 -5.22 13.41
CA HIS A 97 0.60 -5.39 13.86
C HIS A 97 1.56 -5.58 12.65
N PRO A 98 2.69 -4.85 12.58
CA PRO A 98 3.49 -4.76 11.36
C PRO A 98 4.39 -5.96 11.05
N TYR A 99 4.81 -6.74 12.05
CA TYR A 99 5.87 -7.76 11.88
C TYR A 99 5.50 -9.10 12.49
N ASP A 100 6.28 -10.13 12.15
CA ASP A 100 6.24 -11.47 12.74
C ASP A 100 4.82 -12.08 12.78
N ILE A 101 4.00 -11.74 11.78
CA ILE A 101 2.55 -11.96 11.79
C ILE A 101 2.22 -13.44 11.87
N ASP A 102 2.89 -14.26 11.07
CA ASP A 102 2.67 -15.70 11.01
C ASP A 102 3.06 -16.38 12.32
N LEU A 103 4.21 -15.99 12.89
CA LEU A 103 4.69 -16.50 14.17
C LEU A 103 3.69 -16.18 15.29
N LEU A 104 3.31 -14.91 15.40
CA LEU A 104 2.38 -14.44 16.41
C LEU A 104 1.00 -15.07 16.27
N CYS A 105 0.49 -15.21 15.04
CA CYS A 105 -0.77 -15.93 14.82
C CYS A 105 -0.65 -17.42 15.20
N ASP A 106 0.44 -18.10 14.83
CA ASP A 106 0.64 -19.51 15.18
C ASP A 106 0.72 -19.73 16.69
N MET A 107 1.32 -18.79 17.42
CA MET A 107 1.34 -18.79 18.88
C MET A 107 -0.06 -18.56 19.45
N LEU A 108 -0.76 -17.50 19.02
CA LEU A 108 -2.08 -17.12 19.54
C LEU A 108 -3.17 -18.16 19.22
N GLU A 109 -3.06 -18.84 18.09
CA GLU A 109 -4.01 -19.90 17.67
C GLU A 109 -3.64 -21.28 18.22
N ASN A 110 -2.55 -21.40 18.98
CA ASN A 110 -2.06 -22.69 19.50
C ASN A 110 -3.03 -23.33 20.50
N GLU A 111 -3.59 -22.54 21.41
CA GLU A 111 -4.51 -23.00 22.45
C GLU A 111 -5.47 -21.89 22.94
N LYS A 112 -6.51 -22.30 23.68
CA LYS A 112 -7.66 -21.44 24.05
C LYS A 112 -7.31 -20.24 24.94
N PHE A 113 -6.09 -20.15 25.48
CA PHE A 113 -5.61 -19.01 26.29
C PHE A 113 -4.12 -18.73 26.04
N ALA A 114 -3.66 -18.92 24.79
CA ALA A 114 -2.26 -18.76 24.42
C ALA A 114 -1.68 -17.38 24.81
N HIS A 115 -2.49 -16.32 24.78
CA HIS A 115 -2.08 -14.97 25.22
C HIS A 115 -1.78 -14.87 26.72
N ILE A 116 -2.28 -15.79 27.55
CA ILE A 116 -1.96 -15.88 28.98
C ILE A 116 -0.75 -16.80 29.17
N THR A 117 -0.79 -18.00 28.57
CA THR A 117 0.26 -19.01 28.73
C THR A 117 1.61 -18.56 28.17
N PHE A 118 1.61 -17.91 27.01
CA PHE A 118 2.81 -17.49 26.30
C PHE A 118 3.02 -15.97 26.34
N ARG A 119 2.46 -15.29 27.35
CA ARG A 119 2.46 -13.82 27.46
C ARG A 119 3.84 -13.21 27.23
N ASP A 120 4.85 -13.68 27.96
CA ASP A 120 6.21 -13.13 27.90
C ASP A 120 6.85 -13.30 26.51
N ILE A 121 6.55 -14.41 25.83
CA ILE A 121 7.09 -14.70 24.49
C ILE A 121 6.37 -13.82 23.45
N ILE A 122 5.03 -13.74 23.51
CA ILE A 122 4.24 -12.91 22.61
C ILE A 122 4.60 -11.43 22.78
N GLU A 123 4.74 -10.95 24.01
CA GLU A 123 5.16 -9.58 24.28
C GLU A 123 6.53 -9.32 23.65
N LYS A 124 7.51 -10.20 23.88
CA LYS A 124 8.85 -10.05 23.33
C LYS A 124 8.87 -10.06 21.79
N ASP A 125 8.19 -11.02 21.17
CA ASP A 125 8.23 -11.22 19.71
C ASP A 125 7.43 -10.16 18.95
N ALA A 126 6.49 -9.47 19.62
CA ALA A 126 5.73 -8.37 19.02
C ALA A 126 6.29 -6.97 19.34
N ILE A 127 7.44 -6.86 20.03
CA ILE A 127 8.16 -5.58 20.14
C ILE A 127 8.90 -5.32 18.83
N PHE A 128 8.79 -4.10 18.31
CA PHE A 128 9.55 -3.70 17.13
C PHE A 128 10.11 -2.29 17.26
N ASN A 129 11.24 -2.06 16.61
CA ASN A 129 11.92 -0.78 16.61
C ASN A 129 11.34 0.16 15.54
N ILE A 130 11.13 1.42 15.91
CA ILE A 130 10.56 2.45 15.02
C ILE A 130 11.50 2.71 13.83
N LYS A 131 12.82 2.64 14.02
CA LYS A 131 13.80 2.76 12.93
C LYS A 131 13.61 1.70 11.84
N ARG A 132 13.28 0.45 12.23
CA ARG A 132 12.96 -0.62 11.27
C ARG A 132 11.70 -0.27 10.49
N PHE A 133 10.64 0.13 11.19
CA PHE A 133 9.39 0.58 10.57
C PHE A 133 9.60 1.72 9.58
N ILE A 134 10.35 2.75 9.96
CA ILE A 134 10.60 3.89 9.09
C ILE A 134 11.47 3.52 7.90
N LYS A 135 12.47 2.66 8.08
CA LYS A 135 13.27 2.17 6.95
C LYS A 135 12.38 1.45 5.93
N ASP A 136 11.57 0.50 6.38
CA ASP A 136 10.72 -0.31 5.50
C ASP A 136 9.61 0.55 4.85
N LEU A 137 9.08 1.54 5.59
CA LEU A 137 8.15 2.55 5.09
C LEU A 137 8.76 3.41 3.98
N CYS A 138 9.98 3.91 4.18
CA CYS A 138 10.66 4.72 3.18
C CYS A 138 11.03 3.90 1.94
N ASP A 139 11.46 2.64 2.11
CA ASP A 139 11.79 1.75 1.00
C ASP A 139 10.55 1.51 0.12
N LEU A 140 9.41 1.16 0.73
CA LEU A 140 8.14 0.98 0.02
C LEU A 140 7.62 2.28 -0.61
N GLY A 141 7.57 3.35 0.19
CA GLY A 141 6.99 4.64 -0.21
C GLY A 141 7.72 5.29 -1.38
N THR A 142 9.05 5.28 -1.36
CA THR A 142 9.88 5.87 -2.42
C THR A 142 9.62 5.22 -3.77
N VAL A 143 9.56 3.88 -3.80
CA VAL A 143 9.37 3.13 -5.05
C VAL A 143 7.93 3.23 -5.54
N PHE A 144 6.97 3.21 -4.62
CA PHE A 144 5.56 3.43 -4.95
C PHE A 144 5.32 4.81 -5.57
N GLU A 145 5.83 5.88 -4.95
CA GLU A 145 5.67 7.24 -5.47
C GLU A 145 6.29 7.39 -6.86
N LEU A 146 7.52 6.88 -7.05
CA LEU A 146 8.17 6.94 -8.35
C LEU A 146 7.33 6.24 -9.43
N PHE A 147 6.91 5.00 -9.18
CA PHE A 147 6.06 4.27 -10.13
C PHE A 147 4.76 5.02 -10.41
N TYR A 148 4.06 5.46 -9.36
CA TYR A 148 2.78 6.14 -9.47
C TYR A 148 2.88 7.43 -10.28
N ILE A 149 3.92 8.23 -10.05
CA ILE A 149 4.17 9.48 -10.77
C ILE A 149 4.48 9.22 -12.25
N LEU A 150 5.33 8.23 -12.54
CA LEU A 150 5.67 7.87 -13.92
C LEU A 150 4.45 7.37 -14.69
N ASP A 151 3.64 6.50 -14.07
CA ASP A 151 2.41 5.98 -14.64
C ASP A 151 1.39 7.10 -14.91
N ASN A 152 1.15 7.98 -13.93
CA ASN A 152 0.29 9.15 -14.10
C ASN A 152 0.78 10.09 -15.21
N LEU A 153 2.09 10.31 -15.31
CA LEU A 153 2.66 11.17 -16.35
C LEU A 153 2.44 10.56 -17.74
N LYS A 154 2.67 9.26 -17.90
CA LYS A 154 2.51 8.56 -19.18
C LYS A 154 1.06 8.42 -19.62
N CYS A 155 0.15 8.09 -18.70
CA CYS A 155 -1.24 7.78 -19.04
C CYS A 155 -2.16 9.02 -19.01
N GLU A 156 -1.94 9.95 -18.07
CA GLU A 156 -2.82 11.12 -17.89
C GLU A 156 -2.16 12.43 -18.35
N GLY A 157 -0.86 12.45 -18.63
CA GLY A 157 -0.14 13.68 -18.97
C GLY A 157 -0.06 14.67 -17.79
N ASN A 158 -0.18 14.19 -16.56
CA ASN A 158 -0.25 15.04 -15.37
C ASN A 158 1.14 15.54 -14.92
N VAL A 159 1.64 16.56 -15.61
CA VAL A 159 2.96 17.15 -15.33
C VAL A 159 3.07 17.73 -13.92
N LYS A 160 1.97 18.25 -13.35
CA LYS A 160 1.98 18.87 -12.01
C LYS A 160 2.43 17.93 -10.92
N ASN A 161 1.96 16.68 -10.96
CA ASN A 161 2.42 15.65 -10.01
C ASN A 161 3.87 15.27 -10.28
N ALA A 162 4.26 15.19 -11.56
CA ALA A 162 5.59 14.81 -11.97
C ALA A 162 6.67 15.84 -11.66
N ARG A 163 6.33 17.12 -11.50
CA ARG A 163 7.29 18.16 -11.11
C ARG A 163 7.99 17.90 -9.78
N ASN A 164 7.38 17.06 -8.93
CA ASN A 164 7.98 16.62 -7.67
C ASN A 164 8.65 15.24 -7.80
N LEU A 165 9.17 14.86 -8.99
CA LEU A 165 9.94 13.63 -9.18
C LEU A 165 11.21 13.64 -8.31
N TYR A 166 11.93 14.76 -8.32
CA TYR A 166 12.99 15.03 -7.33
C TYR A 166 12.44 15.89 -6.19
N TYR A 167 12.67 15.48 -4.95
CA TYR A 167 12.34 16.26 -3.76
C TYR A 167 13.26 15.91 -2.58
N GLU A 168 13.47 16.88 -1.69
CA GLU A 168 14.11 16.67 -0.39
C GLU A 168 13.03 16.36 0.64
N GLY A 169 13.22 15.30 1.43
CA GLY A 169 12.20 14.79 2.35
C GLY A 169 12.66 14.83 3.80
N ARG A 170 11.71 14.89 4.74
CA ARG A 170 12.02 14.89 6.19
C ARG A 170 12.68 13.60 6.65
N LEU A 171 12.23 12.47 6.13
CA LEU A 171 12.77 11.14 6.44
C LEU A 171 13.83 10.70 5.43
N ARG A 172 13.59 10.98 4.15
CA ARG A 172 14.43 10.58 3.03
C ARG A 172 14.16 11.44 1.79
N ASP A 173 15.23 11.87 1.14
CA ASP A 173 15.15 12.48 -0.20
C ASP A 173 14.71 11.45 -1.25
N SER A 174 14.13 11.93 -2.34
CA SER A 174 13.88 11.06 -3.49
C SER A 174 15.19 10.71 -4.22
N LEU A 175 15.10 9.92 -5.29
CA LEU A 175 16.29 9.38 -5.94
C LEU A 175 17.10 10.48 -6.65
N ALA A 176 18.34 10.69 -6.23
CA ALA A 176 19.21 11.77 -6.72
C ALA A 176 19.34 11.85 -8.26
N PHE A 177 19.31 10.73 -8.97
CA PHE A 177 19.40 10.74 -10.43
C PHE A 177 18.20 11.41 -11.13
N LEU A 178 17.10 11.65 -10.42
CA LEU A 178 15.91 12.35 -10.92
C LEU A 178 16.12 13.88 -10.97
N GLU A 179 17.06 14.43 -10.22
CA GLU A 179 17.37 15.86 -10.18
C GLU A 179 17.69 16.42 -11.58
N ARG A 180 18.21 15.58 -12.48
CA ARG A 180 18.53 15.94 -13.87
C ARG A 180 17.34 16.52 -14.67
N TYR A 181 16.10 16.22 -14.27
CA TYR A 181 14.90 16.73 -14.94
C TYR A 181 14.51 18.14 -14.47
N SER A 182 14.99 18.58 -13.30
CA SER A 182 14.67 19.89 -12.73
C SER A 182 15.15 21.07 -13.58
N LYS A 183 16.10 20.83 -14.51
CA LYS A 183 16.63 21.85 -15.43
C LYS A 183 15.65 22.27 -16.54
N TYR A 184 14.60 21.49 -16.81
CA TYR A 184 13.64 21.78 -17.87
C TYR A 184 12.50 22.61 -17.30
N GLU A 185 12.47 23.92 -17.59
CA GLU A 185 11.45 24.82 -17.05
C GLU A 185 10.09 24.68 -17.77
N ASP A 186 10.08 24.39 -19.07
CA ASP A 186 8.84 24.19 -19.82
C ASP A 186 8.22 22.81 -19.54
N ASP A 187 6.91 22.77 -19.27
CA ASP A 187 6.19 21.54 -18.91
C ASP A 187 6.19 20.50 -20.04
N LYS A 188 6.16 20.93 -21.31
CA LYS A 188 6.17 19.99 -22.45
C LYS A 188 7.55 19.42 -22.66
N GLU A 189 8.59 20.25 -22.56
CA GLU A 189 9.98 19.81 -22.64
C GLU A 189 10.34 18.87 -21.49
N TYR A 190 9.97 19.24 -20.25
CA TYR A 190 10.11 18.39 -19.07
C TYR A 190 9.48 17.01 -19.29
N MET A 191 8.21 16.99 -19.70
CA MET A 191 7.48 15.75 -19.92
C MET A 191 8.12 14.91 -21.04
N ALA A 192 8.52 15.53 -22.15
CA ALA A 192 9.16 14.81 -23.26
C ALA A 192 10.43 14.08 -22.79
N HIS A 193 11.29 14.76 -22.02
CA HIS A 193 12.53 14.15 -21.52
C HIS A 193 12.30 13.05 -20.49
N VAL A 194 11.32 13.19 -19.60
CA VAL A 194 10.98 12.10 -18.66
C VAL A 194 10.41 10.90 -19.42
N LEU A 195 9.60 11.14 -20.46
CA LEU A 195 9.00 10.06 -21.26
C LEU A 195 10.02 9.37 -22.18
N ASP A 196 11.00 10.08 -22.71
CA ASP A 196 12.12 9.49 -23.47
C ASP A 196 12.91 8.48 -22.60
N ASP A 197 13.11 8.80 -21.32
CA ASP A 197 13.79 7.94 -20.35
C ASP A 197 12.86 6.95 -19.64
N TYR A 198 11.56 6.93 -19.96
CA TYR A 198 10.54 6.21 -19.17
C TYR A 198 10.87 4.74 -18.95
N ASN A 199 11.28 4.02 -20.01
CA ASN A 199 11.56 2.59 -19.91
C ASN A 199 12.75 2.31 -18.97
N ASP A 200 13.81 3.13 -19.04
CA ASP A 200 14.97 3.00 -18.16
C ASP A 200 14.60 3.31 -16.71
N LEU A 201 13.71 4.27 -16.48
CA LEU A 201 13.17 4.57 -15.15
C LEU A 201 12.32 3.42 -14.62
N ILE A 202 11.50 2.78 -15.46
CA ILE A 202 10.72 1.60 -15.07
C ILE A 202 11.62 0.40 -14.77
N PHE A 203 12.68 0.16 -15.54
CA PHE A 203 13.66 -0.89 -15.20
C PHE A 203 14.28 -0.67 -13.82
N LYS A 204 14.66 0.58 -13.50
CA LYS A 204 15.14 0.91 -12.14
C LYS A 204 14.08 0.69 -11.07
N VAL A 205 12.82 1.02 -11.34
CA VAL A 205 11.71 0.71 -10.43
C VAL A 205 11.63 -0.78 -10.15
N ILE A 206 11.65 -1.61 -11.19
CA ILE A 206 11.59 -3.07 -11.09
C ILE A 206 12.78 -3.61 -10.28
N ASP A 207 13.99 -3.10 -10.51
CA ASP A 207 15.20 -3.52 -9.79
C ASP A 207 15.16 -3.19 -8.29
N MET A 208 14.30 -2.25 -7.86
CA MET A 208 14.11 -1.91 -6.45
C MET A 208 13.10 -2.81 -5.72
N PHE A 209 12.34 -3.65 -6.44
CA PHE A 209 11.41 -4.58 -5.80
C PHE A 209 12.18 -5.69 -5.04
N PRO A 210 11.73 -6.06 -3.83
CA PRO A 210 12.33 -7.15 -3.10
C PRO A 210 12.01 -8.51 -3.73
N ASN A 211 12.90 -9.48 -3.51
CA ASN A 211 12.64 -10.87 -3.86
C ASN A 211 11.67 -11.50 -2.84
N PHE A 212 10.68 -12.25 -3.32
CA PHE A 212 9.77 -13.00 -2.45
C PHE A 212 10.12 -14.48 -2.43
N ARG A 213 10.19 -15.05 -1.22
CA ARG A 213 10.21 -16.50 -1.05
C ARG A 213 8.78 -17.02 -1.23
N MET A 214 8.59 -17.99 -2.12
CA MET A 214 7.29 -18.68 -2.29
C MET A 214 7.28 -19.99 -1.51
N ARG A 215 6.16 -20.37 -0.90
CA ARG A 215 6.01 -21.64 -0.19
C ARG A 215 4.58 -22.18 -0.18
N LEU A 216 4.46 -23.47 0.14
CA LEU A 216 3.20 -24.09 0.50
C LEU A 216 2.85 -23.78 1.97
N LYS A 217 1.60 -23.38 2.22
CA LYS A 217 1.03 -23.17 3.55
C LYS A 217 -0.26 -23.98 3.67
N LEU A 218 -0.46 -24.67 4.80
CA LEU A 218 -1.72 -25.36 5.10
C LEU A 218 -2.58 -24.45 5.96
N ASP A 219 -3.74 -24.06 5.47
CA ASP A 219 -4.76 -23.43 6.30
C ASP A 219 -5.35 -24.49 7.23
N LYS A 220 -5.04 -24.39 8.54
CA LYS A 220 -5.50 -25.33 9.56
C LYS A 220 -7.03 -25.32 9.73
N LYS A 221 -7.71 -24.21 9.42
CA LYS A 221 -9.17 -24.08 9.57
C LYS A 221 -9.90 -24.74 8.40
N THR A 222 -9.44 -24.52 7.18
CA THR A 222 -10.10 -25.06 5.97
C THR A 222 -9.51 -26.37 5.46
N GLY A 223 -8.31 -26.75 5.92
CA GLY A 223 -7.55 -27.91 5.43
C GLY A 223 -6.97 -27.70 4.03
N LYS A 224 -7.06 -26.50 3.46
CA LYS A 224 -6.58 -26.21 2.10
C LYS A 224 -5.08 -25.93 2.10
N VAL A 225 -4.37 -26.50 1.14
CA VAL A 225 -2.98 -26.16 0.85
C VAL A 225 -2.98 -24.98 -0.13
N MET A 226 -2.29 -23.90 0.25
CA MET A 226 -2.11 -22.70 -0.54
C MET A 226 -0.65 -22.57 -0.97
N PHE A 227 -0.41 -22.14 -2.19
CA PHE A 227 0.92 -21.73 -2.68
C PHE A 227 0.94 -20.21 -2.81
N GLY A 228 1.88 -19.54 -2.15
CA GLY A 228 1.93 -18.07 -2.15
C GLY A 228 3.22 -17.51 -1.56
N ALA A 229 3.31 -16.19 -1.52
CA ALA A 229 4.43 -15.49 -0.92
C ALA A 229 4.54 -15.81 0.58
N ASP A 230 5.76 -15.99 1.06
CA ASP A 230 6.05 -16.14 2.47
C ASP A 230 6.08 -14.77 3.13
N VAL A 231 4.88 -14.28 3.45
CA VAL A 231 4.67 -13.02 4.14
C VAL A 231 5.00 -13.16 5.62
N GLN A 232 5.89 -12.32 6.14
CA GLN A 232 6.22 -12.23 7.57
C GLN A 232 5.84 -10.86 8.17
N SER A 233 5.65 -9.84 7.33
CA SER A 233 5.33 -8.47 7.72
C SER A 233 4.24 -7.85 6.84
N VAL A 234 3.67 -6.75 7.31
CA VAL A 234 2.78 -5.92 6.49
C VAL A 234 3.51 -5.35 5.28
N PHE A 235 4.80 -5.03 5.43
CA PHE A 235 5.60 -4.58 4.30
C PHE A 235 5.74 -5.65 3.22
N ASP A 236 5.88 -6.94 3.59
CA ASP A 236 5.85 -8.04 2.61
C ASP A 236 4.50 -8.13 1.89
N ILE A 237 3.39 -7.94 2.62
CA ILE A 237 2.03 -7.88 2.04
C ILE A 237 1.98 -6.75 1.01
N CYS A 238 2.39 -5.55 1.39
CA CYS A 238 2.31 -4.36 0.55
C CYS A 238 3.24 -4.45 -0.66
N TRP A 239 4.46 -4.94 -0.49
CA TRP A 239 5.38 -5.18 -1.59
C TRP A 239 4.84 -6.24 -2.55
N TYR A 240 4.27 -7.34 -2.04
CA TYR A 240 3.67 -8.36 -2.88
C TYR A 240 2.45 -7.83 -3.64
N THR A 241 1.56 -7.10 -2.95
CA THR A 241 0.43 -6.43 -3.61
C THR A 241 0.89 -5.41 -4.64
N PHE A 242 1.91 -4.61 -4.33
CA PHE A 242 2.45 -3.64 -5.26
C PHE A 242 3.07 -4.33 -6.48
N SER A 243 3.79 -5.44 -6.28
CA SER A 243 4.37 -6.24 -7.37
C SER A 243 3.28 -6.75 -8.31
N ARG A 244 2.16 -7.19 -7.75
CA ARG A 244 1.00 -7.59 -8.53
C ARG A 244 0.38 -6.44 -9.29
N ILE A 245 0.21 -5.27 -8.66
CA ILE A 245 -0.28 -4.09 -9.37
C ILE A 245 0.65 -3.76 -10.54
N VAL A 246 1.97 -3.74 -10.34
CA VAL A 246 2.92 -3.47 -11.41
C VAL A 246 2.86 -4.56 -12.49
N ALA A 247 2.68 -5.83 -12.14
CA ALA A 247 2.60 -6.93 -13.10
C ALA A 247 1.26 -7.00 -13.86
N ASP A 248 0.14 -6.67 -13.20
CA ASP A 248 -1.20 -6.63 -13.77
C ASP A 248 -1.40 -5.35 -14.63
N VAL A 249 -0.76 -4.24 -14.24
CA VAL A 249 -0.72 -2.97 -14.99
C VAL A 249 0.39 -2.99 -16.05
N ALA A 250 1.38 -3.88 -15.97
CA ALA A 250 2.37 -4.07 -17.03
C ALA A 250 1.65 -4.60 -18.27
N PRO A 251 1.39 -3.75 -19.27
CA PRO A 251 0.93 -4.26 -20.53
C PRO A 251 2.06 -5.17 -21.04
N PRO A 252 1.78 -6.28 -21.75
CA PRO A 252 2.77 -6.74 -22.72
C PRO A 252 3.17 -5.51 -23.54
N VAL A 253 4.41 -5.39 -23.98
CA VAL A 253 4.95 -4.26 -24.77
C VAL A 253 3.99 -3.85 -25.92
N ASP A 254 2.95 -3.10 -25.58
CA ASP A 254 1.75 -2.89 -26.37
C ASP A 254 1.17 -1.54 -25.95
N LYS A 255 0.70 -0.82 -26.96
CA LYS A 255 0.49 0.63 -26.91
C LYS A 255 -0.92 1.01 -26.45
N ASP A 256 -1.72 0.04 -26.02
CA ASP A 256 -3.14 0.26 -25.76
C ASP A 256 -3.38 0.71 -24.32
N LEU A 257 -3.60 2.02 -24.17
CA LEU A 257 -3.74 2.76 -22.90
C LEU A 257 -5.11 2.57 -22.21
N ASN A 258 -6.01 1.74 -22.76
CA ASN A 258 -7.40 1.66 -22.32
C ASN A 258 -7.67 0.62 -21.21
N TYR A 259 -6.64 0.04 -20.58
CA TYR A 259 -6.80 -0.99 -19.54
C TYR A 259 -7.08 -0.43 -18.13
N PHE A 260 -7.14 0.90 -17.96
CA PHE A 260 -7.11 1.61 -16.66
C PHE A 260 -8.44 1.68 -15.87
N ASP A 261 -9.53 1.09 -16.35
CA ASP A 261 -10.88 1.37 -15.83
C ASP A 261 -11.47 0.36 -14.81
N SER A 262 -10.64 -0.49 -14.21
CA SER A 262 -11.10 -1.79 -13.71
C SER A 262 -11.63 -1.95 -12.28
N GLN A 263 -11.99 -0.96 -11.44
CA GLN A 263 -12.26 -1.18 -9.98
C GLN A 263 -11.05 -1.80 -9.23
N GLY A 264 -10.72 -1.27 -8.05
CA GLY A 264 -9.52 -1.67 -7.30
C GLY A 264 -8.22 -0.98 -7.73
N SER A 265 -8.26 -0.02 -8.66
CA SER A 265 -7.11 0.83 -8.95
C SER A 265 -6.85 1.84 -7.83
N ILE A 266 -5.58 2.22 -7.61
CA ILE A 266 -5.20 3.22 -6.60
C ILE A 266 -5.10 4.58 -7.28
N LEU A 267 -5.80 5.59 -6.74
CA LEU A 267 -5.81 6.97 -7.25
C LEU A 267 -5.44 7.96 -6.15
N SER A 268 -4.96 9.14 -6.55
CA SER A 268 -4.86 10.32 -5.69
C SER A 268 -6.18 11.10 -5.68
N CYS A 269 -6.64 11.50 -4.50
CA CYS A 269 -7.87 12.27 -4.32
C CYS A 269 -7.76 13.68 -4.91
N LEU A 270 -8.71 14.10 -5.76
CA LEU A 270 -8.73 15.45 -6.36
C LEU A 270 -8.98 16.60 -5.36
N ALA A 271 -9.27 16.30 -4.09
CA ALA A 271 -9.45 17.29 -3.04
C ALA A 271 -8.23 17.36 -2.11
N CYS A 272 -7.76 16.24 -1.57
CA CYS A 272 -6.72 16.22 -0.54
C CYS A 272 -5.38 15.63 -0.99
N GLY A 273 -5.27 15.12 -2.22
CA GLY A 273 -4.05 14.49 -2.75
C GLY A 273 -3.76 13.07 -2.23
N LYS A 274 -4.36 12.66 -1.11
CA LYS A 274 -4.15 11.32 -0.52
C LYS A 274 -4.52 10.18 -1.48
N TYR A 275 -3.78 9.08 -1.40
CA TYR A 275 -4.07 7.84 -2.11
C TYR A 275 -5.34 7.18 -1.56
N PHE A 276 -6.12 6.54 -2.42
CA PHE A 276 -7.28 5.72 -2.06
C PHE A 276 -7.53 4.59 -3.08
N VAL A 277 -8.10 3.47 -2.62
CA VAL A 277 -8.55 2.38 -3.49
C VAL A 277 -9.90 2.75 -4.13
N ARG A 278 -9.97 2.74 -5.46
CA ARG A 278 -11.18 3.07 -6.23
C ARG A 278 -12.20 1.93 -6.14
N ARG A 279 -13.38 2.21 -5.58
CA ARG A 279 -14.49 1.24 -5.48
C ARG A 279 -15.50 1.35 -6.64
N SER A 280 -15.41 2.40 -7.44
CA SER A 280 -16.30 2.63 -8.59
C SER A 280 -15.55 3.35 -9.69
N SER A 281 -15.84 3.04 -10.96
CA SER A 281 -15.15 3.62 -12.10
C SER A 281 -15.27 5.16 -12.22
N ARG A 282 -16.21 5.78 -11.49
CA ARG A 282 -16.38 7.24 -11.48
C ARG A 282 -15.84 7.91 -10.22
N GLN A 283 -15.21 7.16 -9.32
CA GLN A 283 -14.70 7.68 -8.06
C GLN A 283 -13.38 8.43 -8.31
N LEU A 284 -13.37 9.71 -7.95
CA LEU A 284 -12.22 10.63 -8.07
C LEU A 284 -11.85 11.31 -6.73
N TYR A 285 -12.59 10.98 -5.66
CA TYR A 285 -12.45 11.56 -4.33
C TYR A 285 -12.46 10.42 -3.31
N CYS A 286 -11.61 10.51 -2.28
CA CYS A 286 -11.62 9.57 -1.17
C CYS A 286 -12.87 9.74 -0.28
N ASP A 287 -13.16 8.75 0.55
CA ASP A 287 -14.40 8.69 1.33
C ASP A 287 -14.42 9.61 2.56
N SER A 288 -13.39 10.45 2.75
CA SER A 288 -13.38 11.40 3.87
C SER A 288 -14.52 12.41 3.75
N TRP A 289 -15.12 12.75 4.89
CA TRP A 289 -16.27 13.65 4.94
C TRP A 289 -15.98 15.00 4.27
N ASP A 290 -14.81 15.59 4.52
CA ASP A 290 -14.38 16.86 3.92
C ASP A 290 -14.24 16.76 2.39
N CYS A 291 -13.66 15.66 1.88
CA CYS A 291 -13.46 15.49 0.44
C CYS A 291 -14.80 15.26 -0.28
N GLN A 292 -15.72 14.52 0.33
CA GLN A 292 -17.07 14.34 -0.21
C GLN A 292 -17.88 15.63 -0.14
N ALA A 293 -17.71 16.44 0.91
CA ALA A 293 -18.31 17.77 1.00
C ALA A 293 -17.78 18.70 -0.12
N GLU A 294 -16.48 18.70 -0.39
CA GLU A 294 -15.88 19.49 -1.46
C GLU A 294 -16.32 19.02 -2.85
N ARG A 295 -16.37 17.70 -3.09
CA ARG A 295 -16.96 17.12 -4.31
C ARG A 295 -18.38 17.65 -4.54
N ASN A 296 -19.23 17.63 -3.50
CA ASN A 296 -20.60 18.12 -3.58
C ASN A 296 -20.67 19.65 -3.84
N ARG A 297 -19.72 20.43 -3.32
CA ARG A 297 -19.61 21.86 -3.64
C ARG A 297 -19.22 22.08 -5.10
N ARG A 298 -18.21 21.37 -5.62
CA ARG A 298 -17.77 21.44 -7.03
C ARG A 298 -18.89 21.03 -7.99
N ASN A 299 -19.58 19.93 -7.70
CA ASN A 299 -20.73 19.48 -8.51
C ASN A 299 -21.85 20.51 -8.56
N ARG A 300 -22.18 21.14 -7.43
CA ARG A 300 -23.15 22.24 -7.38
C ARG A 300 -22.70 23.42 -8.24
N ARG A 301 -21.47 23.90 -8.09
CA ARG A 301 -20.91 25.00 -8.91
C ARG A 301 -20.99 24.69 -10.40
N ALA A 302 -20.54 23.51 -10.82
CA ALA A 302 -20.58 23.08 -12.22
C ALA A 302 -22.02 22.96 -12.77
N SER A 303 -22.98 22.55 -11.94
CA SER A 303 -24.40 22.52 -12.31
C SER A 303 -24.94 23.94 -12.53
N TYR A 304 -24.68 24.87 -11.60
CA TYR A 304 -25.08 26.27 -11.74
C TYR A 304 -24.48 26.94 -12.98
N THR A 305 -23.19 26.72 -13.25
CA THR A 305 -22.52 27.26 -14.45
C THR A 305 -23.15 26.72 -15.74
N ARG A 306 -23.43 25.40 -15.79
CA ARG A 306 -24.11 24.78 -16.94
C ARG A 306 -25.51 25.34 -17.15
N LYS A 307 -26.27 25.53 -16.07
CA LYS A 307 -27.62 26.12 -16.12
C LYS A 307 -27.58 27.55 -16.65
N LYS A 308 -26.67 28.40 -16.14
CA LYS A 308 -26.49 29.78 -16.64
C LYS A 308 -26.08 29.82 -18.12
N ALA A 309 -25.18 28.92 -18.54
CA ALA A 309 -24.77 28.84 -19.94
C ALA A 309 -25.93 28.41 -20.86
N ALA A 310 -26.79 27.49 -20.42
CA ALA A 310 -27.98 27.09 -21.16
C ALA A 310 -29.03 28.22 -21.23
N GLU A 311 -29.23 28.95 -20.13
CA GLU A 311 -30.13 30.13 -20.10
C GLU A 311 -29.63 31.28 -20.98
N ALA A 312 -28.31 31.44 -21.13
CA ALA A 312 -27.71 32.42 -22.03
C ALA A 312 -27.90 32.01 -23.50
N LYS A 313 -27.70 30.73 -23.84
CA LYS A 313 -27.92 30.21 -25.21
C LYS A 313 -29.38 30.24 -25.66
N ASN A 314 -30.33 30.18 -24.73
CA ASN A 314 -31.76 30.26 -25.06
C ASN A 314 -32.26 31.72 -25.23
N LYS A 315 -31.39 32.72 -25.04
CA LYS A 315 -31.70 34.15 -25.20
C LYS A 315 -31.07 34.76 -26.47
N GLU A 316 -30.28 33.99 -27.19
CA GLU A 316 -29.84 34.25 -28.58
C GLU A 316 -30.81 33.60 -29.57
#